data_AF-A0A8B5WJ16-F1
#
_entry.id   AF-A0A8B5WJ16-F1
#
_cell.length_a   1.000
_cell.length_b   1.000
_cell.length_c   1.000
_cell.angle_alpha   90.00
_cell.angle_beta   90.00
_cell.angle_gamma   90.00
#
_symmetry.space_group_name_H-M   'P 1'
#
loop_
_entity.id
_entity.type
_entity.pdbx_description
1 polymer ?
#
loop_
_entity_poly.entity_id
_entity_poly.type
_entity_poly.pdbx_seq_one_letter_code
_entity_poly.pdbx_strand_id
1 'polypeptide(L)'
;MDFDALKNLREHHAGWRLLQADHAPMIVSFLQRCFIEPNVRAMAEGELAGQLEDHLAGLRETLGEDSYPRQALAYLKDWSDDRRAWLRRYYTTDSDEAHYDLTPAAEGAIRWLAGLEQPRFVGAESRLMTVFDLLQQIVRGTETDPAARIAELESRRAEIDAEIERVRAGELALMDDTRLKERFLQMADTARALLADFRQVEHNFRQLDRQVRERITWFEGGKGEVLEEVFGEHDAISDSDQGRSFRAFWDFLMSPARQEELGDLLSRILELEAVAELKPDRRLKRIHHDWLEAGEVTQRTVARLSEQLRRFLDDQAWLENRRIMELIR
;
A
#
# COMPACT_ATOMS: atom_id res chain seq x y z
N MET A 1 -5.28 19.16 3.16
CA MET A 1 -4.15 19.84 3.83
C MET A 1 -3.77 21.02 2.98
N ASP A 2 -3.61 22.20 3.59
CA ASP A 2 -3.11 23.39 2.91
C ASP A 2 -1.60 23.55 3.09
N PHE A 3 -1.02 24.57 2.46
CA PHE A 3 0.41 24.82 2.49
C PHE A 3 0.94 25.05 3.92
N ASP A 4 0.22 25.83 4.73
CA ASP A 4 0.66 26.18 6.08
C ASP A 4 0.62 24.98 7.03
N ALA A 5 -0.39 24.11 6.92
CA ALA A 5 -0.42 22.85 7.65
C ALA A 5 0.76 21.94 7.27
N LEU A 6 1.11 21.86 5.99
CA LEU A 6 2.25 21.06 5.53
C LEU A 6 3.59 21.65 5.97
N LYS A 7 3.72 22.99 5.97
CA LYS A 7 4.91 23.67 6.51
C LYS A 7 5.06 23.39 8.01
N ASN A 8 3.98 23.47 8.78
CA ASN A 8 4.00 23.16 10.20
C ASN A 8 4.40 21.70 10.46
N LEU A 9 3.80 20.75 9.74
CA LEU A 9 4.16 19.33 9.84
C LEU A 9 5.62 19.09 9.47
N ARG A 10 6.14 19.75 8.42
CA ARG A 10 7.55 19.65 8.05
C ARG A 10 8.48 20.12 9.17
N GLU A 11 8.12 21.18 9.88
CA GLU A 11 8.93 21.76 10.95
C GLU A 11 8.87 20.96 12.27
N HIS A 12 7.73 20.32 12.57
CA HIS A 12 7.47 19.76 13.92
C HIS A 12 7.25 18.24 13.94
N HIS A 13 6.84 17.61 12.84
CA HIS A 13 6.59 16.17 12.81
C HIS A 13 7.92 15.39 12.78
N ALA A 14 8.24 14.69 13.86
CA ALA A 14 9.49 13.94 14.04
C ALA A 14 9.80 13.01 12.85
N GLY A 15 8.79 12.31 12.34
CA GLY A 15 8.92 11.44 11.18
C GLY A 15 9.31 12.17 9.90
N TRP A 16 8.77 13.38 9.65
CA TRP A 16 9.16 14.14 8.45
C TRP A 16 10.58 14.71 8.59
N ARG A 17 10.93 15.12 9.81
CA ARG A 17 12.31 15.55 10.10
C ARG A 17 13.32 14.42 9.95
N LEU A 18 12.96 13.18 10.28
CA LEU A 18 13.79 12.00 10.00
C LEU A 18 14.05 11.87 8.50
N LEU A 19 13.02 12.00 7.66
CA LEU A 19 13.15 11.93 6.20
C LEU A 19 14.00 13.07 5.61
N GLN A 20 14.11 14.22 6.29
CA GLN A 20 14.95 15.35 5.86
C GLN A 20 16.36 15.34 6.46
N ALA A 21 16.68 14.38 7.32
CA ALA A 21 17.98 14.34 7.97
C ALA A 21 19.09 14.10 6.94
N ASP A 22 20.21 14.82 7.05
CA ASP A 22 21.36 14.69 6.14
C ASP A 22 21.91 13.25 6.06
N HIS A 23 21.72 12.48 7.14
CA HIS A 23 22.18 11.10 7.26
C HIS A 23 21.03 10.10 7.29
N ALA A 24 19.86 10.45 6.72
CA ALA A 24 18.66 9.62 6.77
C ALA A 24 18.90 8.16 6.35
N PRO A 25 19.66 7.83 5.29
CA PRO A 25 19.93 6.44 4.92
C PRO A 25 20.64 5.63 6.03
N MET A 26 21.66 6.21 6.67
CA MET A 26 22.37 5.57 7.78
C MET A 26 21.44 5.39 8.98
N ILE A 27 20.72 6.44 9.37
CA ILE A 27 19.82 6.42 10.54
C ILE A 27 18.70 5.38 10.32
N VAL A 28 18.02 5.44 9.17
CA VAL A 28 16.87 4.57 8.86
C VAL A 28 17.31 3.12 8.77
N SER A 29 18.40 2.82 8.06
CA SER A 29 18.87 1.43 7.90
C SER A 29 19.29 0.81 9.24
N PHE A 30 19.92 1.59 10.12
CA PHE A 30 20.24 1.16 11.47
C PHE A 30 18.98 0.91 12.32
N LEU A 31 18.06 1.89 12.39
CA LEU A 31 16.85 1.77 13.19
C LEU A 31 15.93 0.63 12.72
N GLN A 32 15.84 0.41 11.40
CA GLN A 32 15.10 -0.70 10.83
C GLN A 32 15.66 -2.05 11.30
N ARG A 33 16.98 -2.23 11.24
CA ARG A 33 17.66 -3.46 11.66
C ARG A 33 17.55 -3.72 13.17
N CYS A 34 17.61 -2.68 13.99
CA CYS A 34 17.61 -2.84 15.45
C CYS A 34 16.22 -2.99 16.07
N PHE A 35 15.21 -2.29 15.54
CA PHE A 35 13.88 -2.23 16.18
C PHE A 35 12.78 -2.89 15.35
N ILE A 36 12.75 -2.66 14.03
CA ILE A 36 11.60 -3.05 13.20
C ILE A 36 11.70 -4.50 12.75
N GLU A 37 12.81 -4.90 12.14
CA GLU A 37 13.05 -6.27 11.65
C GLU A 37 12.95 -7.32 12.78
N PRO A 38 13.60 -7.13 13.95
CA PRO A 38 13.49 -8.07 15.07
C PRO A 38 12.27 -7.80 15.97
N ASN A 39 11.49 -6.74 15.71
CA ASN A 39 10.35 -6.29 16.52
C ASN A 39 10.68 -6.10 18.03
N VAL A 40 11.77 -5.37 18.30
CA VAL A 40 12.22 -5.04 19.67
C VAL A 40 11.64 -3.68 20.09
N ARG A 41 11.08 -3.61 21.31
CA ARG A 41 10.45 -2.39 21.88
C ARG A 41 11.26 -1.70 22.98
N ALA A 42 12.37 -2.30 23.39
CA ALA A 42 13.25 -1.75 24.39
C ALA A 42 14.65 -2.32 24.19
N MET A 43 15.64 -1.45 24.02
CA MET A 43 17.05 -1.83 23.92
C MET A 43 17.88 -1.02 24.90
N ALA A 44 18.78 -1.69 25.62
CA ALA A 44 19.68 -1.05 26.57
C ALA A 44 20.67 -0.10 25.85
N GLU A 45 21.05 1.00 26.50
CA GLU A 45 21.93 2.03 25.92
C GLU A 45 23.27 1.43 25.48
N GLY A 46 23.89 0.58 26.31
CA GLY A 46 25.17 -0.06 25.98
C GLY A 46 25.07 -0.98 24.76
N GLU A 47 24.00 -1.78 24.69
CA GLU A 47 23.74 -2.67 23.55
C GLU A 47 23.52 -1.88 22.26
N LEU A 48 22.62 -0.90 22.29
CA LEU A 48 22.30 -0.09 21.11
C LEU A 48 23.50 0.73 20.63
N ALA A 49 24.29 1.29 21.56
CA ALA A 49 25.49 2.03 21.24
C ALA A 49 26.56 1.13 20.60
N GLY A 50 26.73 -0.11 21.09
CA GLY A 50 27.62 -1.10 20.49
C GLY A 50 27.21 -1.44 19.06
N GLN A 51 25.92 -1.78 18.84
CA GLN A 51 25.41 -2.07 17.50
C GLN A 51 25.57 -0.89 16.53
N LEU A 52 25.41 0.35 17.00
CA LEU A 52 25.61 1.53 16.17
C LEU A 52 27.08 1.75 15.84
N GLU A 53 28.00 1.53 16.79
CA GLU A 53 29.43 1.69 16.51
C GLU A 53 29.90 0.68 15.44
N ASP A 54 29.45 -0.57 15.53
CA ASP A 54 29.71 -1.59 14.50
C ASP A 54 29.13 -1.20 13.13
N HIS A 55 27.92 -0.65 13.12
CA HIS A 55 27.29 -0.17 11.89
C HIS A 55 28.05 1.00 11.26
N LEU A 56 28.47 1.97 12.08
CA LEU A 56 29.26 3.11 11.64
C LEU A 56 30.64 2.69 11.12
N ALA A 57 31.29 1.72 11.78
CA ALA A 57 32.57 1.17 11.34
C ALA A 57 32.46 0.56 9.93
N GLY A 58 31.46 -0.29 9.67
CA GLY A 58 31.25 -0.86 8.34
C GLY A 58 30.95 0.19 7.25
N LEU A 59 30.26 1.28 7.60
CA LEU A 59 30.04 2.40 6.68
C LEU A 59 31.33 3.19 6.40
N ARG A 60 32.16 3.42 7.42
CA ARG A 60 33.47 4.09 7.27
C ARG A 60 34.42 3.29 6.37
N GLU A 61 34.42 1.97 6.47
CA GLU A 61 35.20 1.11 5.57
C GLU A 61 34.83 1.28 4.09
N THR A 62 33.54 1.50 3.81
CA THR A 62 33.03 1.60 2.43
C THR A 62 33.08 3.02 1.87
N LEU A 63 32.79 4.02 2.71
CA LEU A 63 32.61 5.42 2.31
C LEU A 63 33.82 6.31 2.64
N GLY A 64 34.78 5.80 3.40
CA GLY A 64 35.97 6.50 3.88
C GLY A 64 35.89 6.87 5.36
N GLU A 65 37.04 6.89 6.02
CA GLU A 65 37.21 7.08 7.48
C GLU A 65 36.58 8.36 8.04
N ASP A 66 36.52 9.44 7.25
CA ASP A 66 35.93 10.72 7.69
C ASP A 66 34.39 10.69 7.70
N SER A 67 33.77 9.60 7.22
CA SER A 67 32.32 9.45 7.19
C SER A 67 31.75 9.21 8.59
N TYR A 68 30.72 9.96 8.96
CA TYR A 68 30.04 9.85 10.26
C TYR A 68 30.99 9.92 11.47
N PRO A 69 31.71 11.02 11.67
CA PRO A 69 32.86 11.09 12.60
C PRO A 69 32.46 11.11 14.09
N ARG A 70 31.17 11.19 14.42
CA ARG A 70 30.72 11.22 15.82
C ARG A 70 30.67 9.79 16.38
N GLN A 71 30.88 9.67 17.69
CA GLN A 71 30.69 8.41 18.41
C GLN A 71 29.21 8.00 18.42
N ALA A 72 28.93 6.69 18.45
CA ALA A 72 27.58 6.14 18.47
C ALA A 72 26.67 6.80 19.54
N LEU A 73 27.14 6.91 20.78
CA LEU A 73 26.35 7.50 21.87
C LEU A 73 25.97 8.96 21.61
N ALA A 74 26.82 9.72 20.91
CA ALA A 74 26.51 11.10 20.55
C ALA A 74 25.37 11.17 19.52
N TYR A 75 25.31 10.22 18.57
CA TYR A 75 24.18 10.09 17.66
C TYR A 75 22.90 9.68 18.39
N LEU A 76 22.95 8.65 19.25
CA LEU A 76 21.77 8.20 19.99
C LEU A 76 21.15 9.30 20.87
N LYS A 77 21.99 10.07 21.57
CA LYS A 77 21.52 11.23 22.37
C LYS A 77 20.86 12.30 21.50
N ASP A 78 21.42 12.56 20.33
CA ASP A 78 20.89 13.54 19.38
C ASP A 78 19.57 13.05 18.76
N TRP A 79 19.43 11.75 18.50
CA TRP A 79 18.19 11.13 17.99
C TRP A 79 17.08 11.07 19.04
N SER A 80 17.43 11.02 20.33
CA SER A 80 16.46 11.06 21.44
C SER A 80 16.23 12.44 22.04
N ASP A 81 16.89 13.48 21.56
CA ASP A 81 16.63 14.87 21.96
C ASP A 81 15.23 15.30 21.52
N ASP A 82 14.56 16.13 22.31
CA ASP A 82 13.20 16.63 22.06
C ASP A 82 13.02 17.26 20.67
N ARG A 83 14.09 17.84 20.12
CA ARG A 83 14.04 18.42 18.77
C ARG A 83 13.89 17.35 17.69
N ARG A 84 14.51 16.19 17.84
CA ARG A 84 14.42 15.10 16.84
C ARG A 84 13.31 14.14 17.18
N ALA A 85 13.26 13.72 18.44
CA ALA A 85 12.26 12.79 18.99
C ALA A 85 12.07 11.55 18.11
N TRP A 86 13.16 11.00 17.56
CA TRP A 86 13.10 9.77 16.77
C TRP A 86 13.13 8.54 17.67
N LEU A 87 13.98 8.61 18.69
CA LEU A 87 14.05 7.64 19.78
C LEU A 87 13.48 8.24 21.06
N ARG A 88 12.91 7.41 21.90
CA ARG A 88 12.57 7.73 23.29
C ARG A 88 13.60 7.09 24.19
N ARG A 89 14.29 7.89 25.01
CA ARG A 89 15.19 7.42 26.06
C ARG A 89 14.47 7.44 27.41
N TYR A 90 14.48 6.33 28.15
CA TYR A 90 13.81 6.20 29.44
C TYR A 90 14.55 5.23 30.37
N TYR A 91 14.28 5.28 31.67
CA TYR A 91 14.78 4.30 32.64
C TYR A 91 13.64 3.37 33.05
N THR A 92 13.94 2.09 33.22
CA THR A 92 12.99 1.10 33.74
C THR A 92 13.11 1.04 35.26
N THR A 93 12.08 0.55 35.95
CA THR A 93 12.08 0.47 37.42
C THR A 93 13.16 -0.48 37.97
N ASP A 94 13.59 -1.44 37.15
CA ASP A 94 14.48 -2.54 37.53
C ASP A 94 15.93 -2.35 37.06
N SER A 95 16.27 -1.21 36.44
CA SER A 95 17.62 -0.94 35.92
C SER A 95 18.00 0.53 35.97
N ASP A 96 19.23 0.81 36.44
CA ASP A 96 19.87 2.13 36.36
C ASP A 96 20.42 2.43 34.95
N GLU A 97 20.30 1.49 34.01
CA GLU A 97 20.66 1.70 32.61
C GLU A 97 19.50 2.26 31.80
N ALA A 98 19.79 3.29 30.99
CA ALA A 98 18.81 3.86 30.09
C ALA A 98 18.47 2.87 28.96
N HIS A 99 17.20 2.86 28.59
CA HIS A 99 16.66 2.10 27.47
C HIS A 99 16.15 3.05 26.40
N TYR A 100 16.20 2.56 25.17
CA TYR A 100 15.74 3.26 23.99
C TYR A 100 14.60 2.48 23.32
N ASP A 101 13.62 3.21 22.82
CA ASP A 101 12.55 2.69 21.96
C ASP A 101 12.34 3.63 20.76
N LEU A 102 11.88 3.08 19.66
CA LEU A 102 11.54 3.81 18.46
C LEU A 102 10.20 4.53 18.63
N THR A 103 10.14 5.83 18.34
CA THR A 103 8.87 6.56 18.42
C THR A 103 7.92 6.17 17.29
N PRO A 104 6.59 6.23 17.50
CA PRO A 104 5.61 5.92 16.45
C PRO A 104 5.78 6.77 15.18
N ALA A 105 6.18 8.04 15.33
CA ALA A 105 6.40 8.94 14.21
C ALA A 105 7.62 8.52 13.36
N ALA A 106 8.71 8.07 14.00
CA ALA A 106 9.88 7.53 13.31
C ALA A 106 9.58 6.16 12.68
N GLU A 107 8.89 5.26 13.40
CA GLU A 107 8.46 3.96 12.87
C GLU A 107 7.57 4.13 11.64
N GLY A 108 6.61 5.07 11.67
CA GLY A 108 5.77 5.40 10.52
C GLY A 108 6.56 5.91 9.31
N ALA A 109 7.58 6.75 9.53
CA ALA A 109 8.45 7.24 8.46
C ALA A 109 9.30 6.11 7.85
N ILE A 110 9.84 5.21 8.67
CA ILE A 110 10.62 4.06 8.19
C ILE A 110 9.72 3.08 7.42
N ARG A 111 8.51 2.79 7.92
CA ARG A 111 7.54 1.96 7.18
C ARG A 111 7.14 2.60 5.84
N TRP A 112 7.00 3.92 5.79
CA TRP A 112 6.77 4.62 4.53
C TRP A 112 7.94 4.44 3.54
N LEU A 113 9.19 4.56 4.01
CA LEU A 113 10.38 4.29 3.20
C LEU A 113 10.44 2.85 2.71
N ALA A 114 10.13 1.87 3.57
CA ALA A 114 10.04 0.47 3.17
C ALA A 114 8.97 0.25 2.09
N GLY A 115 7.87 1.01 2.14
CA GLY A 115 6.82 1.01 1.11
C GLY A 115 7.21 1.68 -0.21
N LEU A 116 8.34 2.39 -0.29
CA LEU A 116 8.85 2.93 -1.57
C LEU A 116 9.41 1.83 -2.47
N GLU A 117 9.83 0.71 -1.89
CA GLU A 117 10.10 -0.51 -2.65
C GLU A 117 8.76 -1.02 -3.19
N GLN A 118 8.53 -0.77 -4.50
CA GLN A 118 7.22 -1.00 -5.12
C GLN A 118 6.71 -2.42 -4.83
N PRO A 119 5.50 -2.59 -4.26
CA PRO A 119 4.90 -3.90 -4.17
C PRO A 119 4.75 -4.46 -5.59
N ARG A 120 5.42 -5.59 -5.86
CA ARG A 120 5.28 -6.27 -7.16
C ARG A 120 3.84 -6.68 -7.44
N PHE A 121 3.00 -6.81 -6.40
CA PHE A 121 1.60 -7.22 -6.49
C PHE A 121 0.67 -6.23 -5.79
N VAL A 122 -0.41 -5.84 -6.47
CA VAL A 122 -1.46 -4.94 -5.96
C VAL A 122 -2.75 -5.75 -5.85
N GLY A 123 -3.12 -6.16 -4.63
CA GLY A 123 -4.38 -6.88 -4.36
C GLY A 123 -5.62 -5.97 -4.35
N ALA A 124 -5.87 -5.24 -5.43
CA ALA A 124 -6.97 -4.26 -5.53
C ALA A 124 -8.35 -4.91 -5.30
N GLU A 125 -8.55 -6.12 -5.82
CA GLU A 125 -9.77 -6.92 -5.63
C GLU A 125 -10.00 -7.26 -4.15
N SER A 126 -8.98 -7.79 -3.46
CA SER A 126 -9.07 -8.15 -2.04
C SER A 126 -9.38 -6.94 -1.16
N ARG A 127 -8.82 -5.77 -1.49
CA ARG A 127 -9.13 -4.52 -0.78
C ARG A 127 -10.55 -4.04 -1.05
N LEU A 128 -11.04 -4.17 -2.28
CA LEU A 128 -12.45 -3.84 -2.58
C LEU A 128 -13.41 -4.77 -1.84
N MET A 129 -13.14 -6.09 -1.83
CA MET A 129 -13.94 -7.04 -1.06
C MET A 129 -13.91 -6.69 0.43
N THR A 130 -12.74 -6.34 0.97
CA THR A 130 -12.62 -5.89 2.36
C THR A 130 -13.47 -4.65 2.64
N VAL A 131 -13.51 -3.66 1.73
CA VAL A 131 -14.39 -2.49 1.88
C VAL A 131 -15.85 -2.94 1.92
N PHE A 132 -16.27 -3.83 1.02
CA PHE A 132 -17.62 -4.33 0.96
C PHE A 132 -18.03 -5.11 2.22
N ASP A 133 -17.16 -6.00 2.67
CA ASP A 133 -17.34 -6.79 3.88
C ASP A 133 -17.44 -5.89 5.12
N LEU A 134 -16.61 -4.85 5.21
CA LEU A 134 -16.65 -3.86 6.30
C LEU A 134 -17.96 -3.06 6.26
N LEU A 135 -18.39 -2.60 5.08
CA LEU A 135 -19.64 -1.87 4.92
C LEU A 135 -20.85 -2.74 5.31
N GLN A 136 -20.87 -4.00 4.86
CA GLN A 136 -21.88 -4.94 5.27
C GLN A 136 -21.83 -5.15 6.78
N GLN A 137 -20.68 -5.47 7.38
CA GLN A 137 -20.54 -5.64 8.84
C GLN A 137 -21.10 -4.46 9.63
N ILE A 138 -20.86 -3.22 9.17
CA ILE A 138 -21.39 -2.03 9.83
C ILE A 138 -22.91 -1.97 9.71
N VAL A 139 -23.47 -2.07 8.49
CA VAL A 139 -24.93 -2.01 8.29
C VAL A 139 -25.65 -3.14 9.03
N ARG A 140 -25.06 -4.33 9.06
CA ARG A 140 -25.53 -5.48 9.81
C ARG A 140 -25.68 -5.18 11.31
N GLY A 141 -24.75 -4.42 11.87
CA GLY A 141 -24.76 -3.97 13.26
C GLY A 141 -25.75 -2.85 13.57
N THR A 142 -26.38 -2.23 12.55
CA THR A 142 -27.18 -1.00 12.70
C THR A 142 -28.54 -1.00 11.97
N GLU A 143 -29.01 -2.13 11.42
CA GLU A 143 -30.26 -2.25 10.64
C GLU A 143 -31.55 -2.27 11.51
N THR A 144 -32.58 -1.53 11.09
CA THR A 144 -33.87 -1.35 11.80
C THR A 144 -35.14 -1.55 10.94
N ASP A 145 -35.07 -1.78 9.61
CA ASP A 145 -36.24 -1.97 8.72
C ASP A 145 -36.62 -3.46 8.48
N PRO A 146 -37.84 -3.93 8.80
CA PRO A 146 -38.21 -5.35 8.75
C PRO A 146 -38.23 -6.05 7.38
N ALA A 147 -38.61 -5.41 6.27
CA ALA A 147 -38.84 -6.11 4.99
C ALA A 147 -37.54 -6.32 4.19
N ALA A 148 -36.67 -5.30 4.14
CA ALA A 148 -35.30 -5.42 3.64
C ALA A 148 -34.49 -6.37 4.52
N ARG A 149 -34.74 -6.33 5.84
CA ARG A 149 -34.22 -7.30 6.79
C ARG A 149 -34.67 -8.73 6.47
N ILE A 150 -35.90 -9.01 6.02
CA ILE A 150 -36.33 -10.40 5.74
C ILE A 150 -35.58 -11.05 4.56
N ALA A 151 -35.38 -10.34 3.44
CA ALA A 151 -34.67 -10.90 2.29
C ALA A 151 -33.15 -11.03 2.57
N GLU A 152 -32.58 -10.06 3.29
CA GLU A 152 -31.24 -10.18 3.88
C GLU A 152 -31.19 -11.39 4.84
N LEU A 153 -32.17 -11.55 5.74
CA LEU A 153 -32.27 -12.58 6.78
C LEU A 153 -32.33 -14.00 6.21
N GLU A 154 -32.88 -14.22 5.01
CA GLU A 154 -32.91 -15.55 4.39
C GLU A 154 -31.54 -15.99 3.86
N SER A 155 -30.81 -15.11 3.18
CA SER A 155 -29.40 -15.33 2.81
C SER A 155 -28.52 -15.46 4.05
N ARG A 156 -28.83 -14.61 5.05
CA ARG A 156 -28.18 -14.59 6.34
C ARG A 156 -28.48 -15.81 7.19
N ARG A 157 -29.61 -16.50 7.02
CA ARG A 157 -29.95 -17.72 7.77
C ARG A 157 -28.85 -18.77 7.59
N ALA A 158 -28.34 -18.90 6.37
CA ALA A 158 -27.26 -19.84 6.08
C ALA A 158 -25.92 -19.46 6.74
N GLU A 159 -25.56 -18.16 6.75
CA GLU A 159 -24.36 -17.66 7.44
C GLU A 159 -24.52 -17.70 8.98
N ILE A 160 -25.72 -17.38 9.47
CA ILE A 160 -26.10 -17.39 10.87
C ILE A 160 -26.18 -18.80 11.41
N ASP A 161 -26.59 -19.82 10.65
CA ASP A 161 -26.55 -21.20 11.14
C ASP A 161 -25.10 -21.60 11.49
N ALA A 162 -24.11 -21.14 10.71
CA ALA A 162 -22.69 -21.34 11.02
C ALA A 162 -22.16 -20.44 12.15
N GLU A 163 -22.73 -19.25 12.33
CA GLU A 163 -22.42 -18.34 13.44
C GLU A 163 -23.11 -18.74 14.75
N ILE A 164 -24.32 -19.32 14.70
CA ILE A 164 -25.08 -19.87 15.83
C ILE A 164 -24.30 -21.02 16.46
N GLU A 165 -23.63 -21.86 15.68
CA GLU A 165 -22.74 -22.88 16.24
C GLU A 165 -21.56 -22.25 17.02
N ARG A 166 -21.03 -21.09 16.57
CA ARG A 166 -20.00 -20.32 17.29
C ARG A 166 -20.55 -19.60 18.53
N VAL A 167 -21.75 -19.03 18.44
CA VAL A 167 -22.45 -18.36 19.55
C VAL A 167 -22.92 -19.36 20.60
N ARG A 168 -23.37 -20.56 20.20
CA ARG A 168 -23.70 -21.69 21.10
C ARG A 168 -22.48 -22.17 21.89
N ALA A 169 -21.28 -21.99 21.33
CA ALA A 169 -20.03 -22.17 22.04
C ALA A 169 -19.66 -21.00 22.98
N GLY A 170 -20.45 -19.91 22.99
CA GLY A 170 -20.39 -18.83 23.97
C GLY A 170 -19.94 -17.46 23.46
N GLU A 171 -19.82 -17.25 22.14
CA GLU A 171 -19.22 -16.03 21.57
C GLU A 171 -20.25 -15.09 20.91
N LEU A 172 -20.68 -14.01 21.61
CA LEU A 172 -21.49 -12.92 21.03
C LEU A 172 -20.68 -11.61 21.01
N ALA A 173 -20.55 -10.96 19.84
CA ALA A 173 -19.82 -9.70 19.70
C ALA A 173 -20.65 -8.64 18.96
N LEU A 174 -21.37 -7.79 19.69
CA LEU A 174 -21.90 -6.53 19.15
C LEU A 174 -20.77 -5.50 19.03
N MET A 175 -20.87 -4.60 18.05
CA MET A 175 -19.93 -3.49 17.91
C MET A 175 -20.38 -2.32 18.78
N ASP A 176 -19.51 -1.85 19.68
CA ASP A 176 -19.70 -0.57 20.37
C ASP A 176 -19.30 0.61 19.47
N ASP A 177 -19.57 1.85 19.92
CA ASP A 177 -19.28 3.06 19.14
C ASP A 177 -17.79 3.20 18.78
N THR A 178 -16.89 2.71 19.64
CA THR A 178 -15.44 2.76 19.40
C THR A 178 -15.08 1.84 18.24
N ARG A 179 -15.53 0.59 18.32
CA ARG A 179 -15.32 -0.42 17.27
C ARG A 179 -16.02 -0.02 15.97
N LEU A 180 -17.16 0.65 16.03
CA LEU A 180 -17.84 1.22 14.87
C LEU A 180 -17.00 2.31 14.19
N LYS A 181 -16.47 3.26 14.98
CA LYS A 181 -15.59 4.33 14.48
C LYS A 181 -14.30 3.76 13.87
N GLU A 182 -13.67 2.78 14.53
CA GLU A 182 -12.48 2.09 14.01
C GLU A 182 -12.74 1.42 12.67
N ARG A 183 -13.84 0.66 12.54
CA ARG A 183 -14.21 -0.02 11.30
C ARG A 183 -14.53 0.96 10.18
N PHE A 184 -15.22 2.06 10.48
CA PHE A 184 -15.47 3.11 9.51
C PHE A 184 -14.18 3.77 9.01
N LEU A 185 -13.24 4.10 9.92
CA LEU A 185 -11.95 4.69 9.55
C LEU A 185 -11.12 3.71 8.69
N GLN A 186 -11.07 2.44 9.08
CA GLN A 186 -10.43 1.38 8.29
C GLN A 186 -11.02 1.28 6.88
N MET A 187 -12.35 1.29 6.77
CA MET A 187 -13.05 1.28 5.49
C MET A 187 -12.68 2.52 4.65
N ALA A 188 -12.73 3.71 5.22
CA ALA A 188 -12.45 4.96 4.52
C ALA A 188 -10.99 5.02 4.02
N ASP A 189 -10.03 4.54 4.81
CA ASP A 189 -8.62 4.51 4.42
C ASP A 189 -8.36 3.47 3.32
N THR A 190 -8.97 2.29 3.42
CA THR A 190 -8.90 1.25 2.38
C THR A 190 -9.50 1.74 1.06
N ALA A 191 -10.65 2.41 1.15
CA ALA A 191 -11.37 2.97 0.02
C ALA A 191 -10.56 4.05 -0.72
N ARG A 192 -9.84 4.91 0.02
CA ARG A 192 -8.91 5.90 -0.56
C ARG A 192 -7.64 5.27 -1.11
N ALA A 193 -7.09 4.27 -0.44
CA ALA A 193 -5.89 3.56 -0.90
C ALA A 193 -6.13 2.87 -2.25
N LEU A 194 -7.36 2.38 -2.49
CA LEU A 194 -7.76 1.80 -3.77
C LEU A 194 -7.62 2.79 -4.95
N LEU A 195 -7.81 4.09 -4.73
CA LEU A 195 -7.55 5.10 -5.77
C LEU A 195 -6.06 5.19 -6.17
N ALA A 196 -5.17 4.99 -5.21
CA ALA A 196 -3.73 4.94 -5.47
C ALA A 196 -3.34 3.66 -6.21
N ASP A 197 -4.04 2.55 -5.95
CA ASP A 197 -3.80 1.28 -6.64
C ASP A 197 -4.00 1.38 -8.15
N PHE A 198 -5.00 2.13 -8.63
CA PHE A 198 -5.16 2.39 -10.07
C PHE A 198 -3.92 3.05 -10.69
N ARG A 199 -3.38 4.08 -10.01
CA ARG A 199 -2.15 4.75 -10.47
C ARG A 199 -0.95 3.80 -10.45
N GLN A 200 -0.89 2.92 -9.45
CA GLN A 200 0.16 1.92 -9.36
C GLN A 200 0.05 0.87 -10.48
N VAL A 201 -1.16 0.40 -10.79
CA VAL A 201 -1.41 -0.51 -11.92
C VAL A 201 -0.97 0.15 -13.22
N GLU A 202 -1.41 1.39 -13.48
CA GLU A 202 -0.98 2.17 -14.66
C GLU A 202 0.55 2.29 -14.75
N HIS A 203 1.21 2.58 -13.62
CA HIS A 203 2.67 2.69 -13.55
C HIS A 203 3.37 1.36 -13.86
N ASN A 204 2.90 0.25 -13.27
CA ASN A 204 3.43 -1.09 -13.48
C ASN A 204 3.33 -1.49 -14.96
N PHE A 205 2.20 -1.22 -15.61
CA PHE A 205 2.01 -1.47 -17.05
C PHE A 205 2.99 -0.66 -17.92
N ARG A 206 3.23 0.62 -17.58
CA ARG A 206 4.22 1.44 -18.31
C ARG A 206 5.65 0.94 -18.14
N GLN A 207 6.01 0.50 -16.94
CA GLN A 207 7.33 -0.09 -16.71
C GLN A 207 7.51 -1.37 -17.51
N LEU A 208 6.47 -2.21 -17.54
CA LEU A 208 6.49 -3.46 -18.29
C LEU A 208 6.60 -3.22 -19.80
N ASP A 209 5.80 -2.32 -20.38
CA ASP A 209 5.91 -1.94 -21.80
C ASP A 209 7.34 -1.47 -22.14
N ARG A 210 7.97 -0.69 -21.25
CA ARG A 210 9.36 -0.26 -21.43
C ARG A 210 10.34 -1.43 -21.41
N GLN A 211 10.23 -2.33 -20.42
CA GLN A 211 11.10 -3.50 -20.29
C GLN A 211 11.00 -4.40 -21.52
N VAL A 212 9.79 -4.62 -22.05
CA VAL A 212 9.58 -5.42 -23.26
C VAL A 212 10.26 -4.77 -24.47
N ARG A 213 10.10 -3.46 -24.66
CA ARG A 213 10.77 -2.73 -25.77
C ARG A 213 12.29 -2.77 -25.67
N GLU A 214 12.83 -2.64 -24.45
CA GLU A 214 14.27 -2.75 -24.20
C GLU A 214 14.78 -4.13 -24.61
N ARG A 215 14.10 -5.21 -24.18
CA ARG A 215 14.47 -6.59 -24.57
C ARG A 215 14.44 -6.80 -26.08
N ILE A 216 13.39 -6.33 -26.76
CA ILE A 216 13.28 -6.44 -28.23
C ILE A 216 14.44 -5.72 -28.94
N THR A 217 14.86 -4.57 -28.42
CA THR A 217 15.95 -3.77 -29.02
C THR A 217 17.31 -4.48 -28.91
N TRP A 218 17.53 -5.24 -27.83
CA TRP A 218 18.78 -5.95 -27.56
C TRP A 218 18.80 -7.41 -28.03
N PHE A 219 17.71 -7.92 -28.60
CA PHE A 219 17.61 -9.32 -29.02
C PHE A 219 18.26 -9.55 -30.39
N GLU A 220 19.16 -10.53 -30.46
CA GLU A 220 19.91 -10.89 -31.69
C GLU A 220 19.47 -12.23 -32.33
N GLY A 221 18.44 -12.91 -31.81
CA GLY A 221 17.91 -14.17 -32.33
C GLY A 221 16.78 -14.03 -33.36
N GLY A 222 16.22 -15.15 -33.83
CA GLY A 222 15.23 -15.17 -34.92
C GLY A 222 13.79 -14.87 -34.50
N LYS A 223 13.04 -14.18 -35.38
CA LYS A 223 11.60 -13.83 -35.35
C LYS A 223 10.68 -14.71 -34.48
N GLY A 224 10.79 -16.03 -34.57
CA GLY A 224 9.91 -16.97 -33.87
C GLY A 224 10.10 -16.95 -32.34
N GLU A 225 11.35 -16.87 -31.88
CA GLU A 225 11.68 -16.94 -30.45
C GLU A 225 11.33 -15.64 -29.72
N VAL A 226 11.57 -14.47 -30.32
CA VAL A 226 11.13 -13.18 -29.73
C VAL A 226 9.62 -13.11 -29.64
N LEU A 227 8.92 -13.49 -30.72
CA LEU A 227 7.46 -13.40 -30.72
C LEU A 227 6.86 -14.43 -29.77
N GLU A 228 7.42 -15.64 -29.64
CA GLU A 228 6.93 -16.65 -28.68
C GLU A 228 7.26 -16.29 -27.22
N GLU A 229 8.43 -15.70 -26.95
CA GLU A 229 8.81 -15.17 -25.63
C GLU A 229 8.00 -13.91 -25.26
N VAL A 230 7.85 -12.96 -26.19
CA VAL A 230 7.13 -11.68 -25.97
C VAL A 230 5.61 -11.82 -26.04
N PHE A 231 5.05 -12.67 -26.92
CA PHE A 231 3.60 -12.95 -26.91
C PHE A 231 3.21 -13.95 -25.80
N GLY A 232 4.08 -14.89 -25.47
CA GLY A 232 3.95 -15.72 -24.26
C GLY A 232 3.94 -14.86 -22.99
N GLU A 233 4.79 -13.82 -22.93
CA GLU A 233 4.74 -12.81 -21.88
C GLU A 233 3.54 -11.85 -22.01
N HIS A 234 3.07 -11.51 -23.21
CA HIS A 234 1.94 -10.60 -23.43
C HIS A 234 0.60 -11.15 -22.94
N ASP A 235 0.31 -12.43 -23.24
CA ASP A 235 -0.81 -13.14 -22.61
C ASP A 235 -0.55 -13.29 -21.11
N ALA A 236 0.71 -13.44 -20.67
CA ALA A 236 1.08 -13.42 -19.26
C ALA A 236 0.97 -12.04 -18.56
N ILE A 237 0.76 -10.92 -19.27
CA ILE A 237 0.47 -9.61 -18.63
C ILE A 237 -1.03 -9.51 -18.32
N SER A 238 -1.88 -9.89 -19.27
CA SER A 238 -3.33 -10.01 -19.07
C SER A 238 -3.65 -11.09 -18.03
N ASP A 239 -2.92 -12.21 -18.09
CA ASP A 239 -3.03 -13.34 -17.19
C ASP A 239 -2.05 -13.26 -16.00
N SER A 240 -1.32 -12.14 -15.87
CA SER A 240 -0.56 -11.84 -14.66
C SER A 240 -1.53 -11.78 -13.48
N ASP A 241 -1.05 -12.08 -12.29
CA ASP A 241 -1.87 -11.96 -11.08
C ASP A 241 -2.46 -10.54 -10.94
N GLN A 242 -1.74 -9.53 -11.43
CA GLN A 242 -2.15 -8.11 -11.45
C GLN A 242 -3.24 -7.85 -12.48
N GLY A 243 -3.09 -8.35 -13.71
CA GLY A 243 -4.08 -8.19 -14.78
C GLY A 243 -5.39 -8.92 -14.48
N ARG A 244 -5.30 -10.14 -13.93
CA ARG A 244 -6.45 -10.93 -13.48
C ARG A 244 -7.18 -10.30 -12.31
N SER A 245 -6.44 -9.88 -11.28
CA SER A 245 -7.05 -9.21 -10.13
C SER A 245 -7.66 -7.86 -10.51
N PHE A 246 -7.02 -7.09 -11.40
CA PHE A 246 -7.58 -5.83 -11.91
C PHE A 246 -8.84 -6.06 -12.75
N ARG A 247 -8.88 -7.09 -13.59
CA ARG A 247 -10.07 -7.43 -14.39
C ARG A 247 -11.23 -7.89 -13.51
N ALA A 248 -10.98 -8.79 -12.57
CA ALA A 248 -12.01 -9.24 -11.63
C ALA A 248 -12.56 -8.06 -10.79
N PHE A 249 -11.67 -7.17 -10.34
CA PHE A 249 -12.03 -5.91 -9.71
C PHE A 249 -12.91 -5.03 -10.62
N TRP A 250 -12.53 -4.87 -11.90
CA TRP A 250 -13.22 -4.02 -12.86
C TRP A 250 -14.61 -4.57 -13.21
N ASP A 251 -14.71 -5.88 -13.43
CA ASP A 251 -15.97 -6.58 -13.70
C ASP A 251 -16.92 -6.45 -12.51
N PHE A 252 -16.38 -6.54 -11.28
CA PHE A 252 -17.16 -6.29 -10.07
C PHE A 252 -17.64 -4.84 -9.98
N LEU A 253 -16.75 -3.87 -10.20
CA LEU A 253 -17.07 -2.44 -10.13
C LEU A 253 -18.11 -2.04 -11.19
N MET A 254 -18.11 -2.69 -12.35
CA MET A 254 -19.05 -2.44 -13.45
C MET A 254 -20.44 -3.01 -13.22
N SER A 255 -20.65 -3.85 -12.20
CA SER A 255 -21.96 -4.40 -11.88
C SER A 255 -22.91 -3.31 -11.36
N PRO A 256 -24.02 -2.97 -12.05
CA PRO A 256 -24.94 -1.93 -11.60
C PRO A 256 -25.54 -2.24 -10.21
N ALA A 257 -25.87 -3.51 -9.96
CA ALA A 257 -26.40 -3.95 -8.67
C ALA A 257 -25.39 -3.74 -7.53
N ARG A 258 -24.10 -3.98 -7.76
CA ARG A 258 -23.05 -3.75 -6.75
C ARG A 258 -22.81 -2.27 -6.48
N GLN A 259 -22.91 -1.44 -7.51
CA GLN A 259 -22.80 0.02 -7.36
C GLN A 259 -23.96 0.60 -6.54
N GLU A 260 -25.19 0.13 -6.80
CA GLU A 260 -26.37 0.51 -6.04
C GLU A 260 -26.25 0.06 -4.57
N GLU A 261 -25.92 -1.22 -4.34
CA GLU A 261 -25.69 -1.77 -3.00
C GLU A 261 -24.62 -0.96 -2.24
N LEU A 262 -23.50 -0.65 -2.88
CA LEU A 262 -22.42 0.15 -2.30
C LEU A 262 -22.88 1.58 -1.96
N GLY A 263 -23.64 2.22 -2.84
CA GLY A 263 -24.18 3.56 -2.64
C GLY A 263 -25.15 3.62 -1.45
N ASP A 264 -25.98 2.59 -1.30
CA ASP A 264 -26.93 2.45 -0.20
C ASP A 264 -26.20 2.20 1.13
N LEU A 265 -25.25 1.26 1.15
CA LEU A 265 -24.44 0.98 2.34
C LEU A 265 -23.69 2.24 2.83
N LEU A 266 -23.04 2.97 1.91
CA LEU A 266 -22.34 4.21 2.23
C LEU A 266 -23.30 5.30 2.76
N SER A 267 -24.49 5.43 2.16
CA SER A 267 -25.49 6.40 2.61
C SER A 267 -25.92 6.13 4.05
N ARG A 268 -26.24 4.87 4.35
CA ARG A 268 -26.70 4.44 5.67
C ARG A 268 -25.63 4.61 6.74
N ILE A 269 -24.39 4.26 6.44
CA ILE A 269 -23.27 4.36 7.40
C ILE A 269 -22.95 5.80 7.73
N LEU A 270 -23.00 6.70 6.74
CA LEU A 270 -22.75 8.12 6.95
C LEU A 270 -23.85 8.82 7.76
N GLU A 271 -25.03 8.21 7.87
CA GLU A 271 -26.15 8.69 8.69
C GLU A 271 -26.07 8.20 10.15
N LEU A 272 -25.21 7.22 10.47
CA LEU A 272 -25.01 6.76 11.84
C LEU A 272 -24.41 7.86 12.72
N GLU A 273 -24.99 8.11 13.89
CA GLU A 273 -24.58 9.18 14.80
C GLU A 273 -23.09 9.13 15.15
N ALA A 274 -22.59 7.95 15.57
CA ALA A 274 -21.18 7.73 15.88
C ALA A 274 -20.23 8.02 14.70
N VAL A 275 -20.69 7.82 13.46
CA VAL A 275 -19.91 8.13 12.24
C VAL A 275 -20.03 9.61 11.89
N ALA A 276 -21.21 10.21 12.01
CA ALA A 276 -21.43 11.63 11.78
C ALA A 276 -20.60 12.51 12.72
N GLU A 277 -20.37 12.07 13.96
CA GLU A 277 -19.47 12.71 14.92
C GLU A 277 -18.02 12.84 14.40
N LEU A 278 -17.55 11.87 13.60
CA LEU A 278 -16.21 11.91 12.98
C LEU A 278 -16.09 12.97 11.89
N LYS A 279 -17.21 13.58 11.47
CA LYS A 279 -17.29 14.57 10.37
C LYS A 279 -16.58 14.08 9.11
N PRO A 280 -16.96 12.90 8.58
CA PRO A 280 -16.30 12.32 7.41
C PRO A 280 -16.42 13.21 6.18
N ASP A 281 -15.43 13.14 5.30
CA ASP A 281 -15.48 13.82 4.01
C ASP A 281 -16.70 13.35 3.21
N ARG A 282 -17.57 14.29 2.86
CA ARG A 282 -18.79 14.03 2.08
C ARG A 282 -18.51 13.39 0.72
N ARG A 283 -17.30 13.54 0.18
CA ARG A 283 -16.86 12.88 -1.05
C ARG A 283 -16.86 11.35 -0.93
N LEU A 284 -16.69 10.81 0.28
CA LEU A 284 -16.67 9.37 0.52
C LEU A 284 -17.99 8.70 0.08
N LYS A 285 -19.12 9.42 0.15
CA LYS A 285 -20.42 8.93 -0.35
C LYS A 285 -20.40 8.58 -1.85
N ARG A 286 -19.50 9.20 -2.61
CA ARG A 286 -19.40 9.10 -4.06
C ARG A 286 -18.09 8.45 -4.53
N ILE A 287 -17.34 7.84 -3.63
CA ILE A 287 -16.00 7.30 -3.92
C ILE A 287 -16.00 6.20 -5.00
N HIS A 288 -17.12 5.50 -5.16
CA HIS A 288 -17.30 4.51 -6.22
C HIS A 288 -17.28 5.12 -7.63
N HIS A 289 -17.76 6.36 -7.79
CA HIS A 289 -17.61 7.09 -9.06
C HIS A 289 -16.15 7.44 -9.33
N ASP A 290 -15.39 7.83 -8.29
CA ASP A 290 -13.97 8.12 -8.42
C ASP A 290 -13.20 6.85 -8.83
N TRP A 291 -13.58 5.68 -8.31
CA TRP A 291 -13.03 4.38 -8.74
C TRP A 291 -13.36 4.05 -10.19
N LEU A 292 -14.60 4.30 -10.63
CA LEU A 292 -15.01 4.07 -12.02
C LEU A 292 -14.18 4.94 -12.97
N GLU A 293 -14.06 6.24 -12.69
CA GLU A 293 -13.25 7.15 -13.49
C GLU A 293 -11.78 6.72 -13.53
N ALA A 294 -11.19 6.40 -12.38
CA ALA A 294 -9.80 5.95 -12.28
C ALA A 294 -9.56 4.63 -13.05
N GLY A 295 -10.49 3.69 -12.97
CA GLY A 295 -10.39 2.43 -13.69
C GLY A 295 -10.61 2.59 -15.20
N GLU A 296 -11.49 3.49 -15.66
CA GLU A 296 -11.64 3.79 -17.09
C GLU A 296 -10.36 4.38 -17.68
N VAL A 297 -9.71 5.29 -16.94
CA VAL A 297 -8.42 5.88 -17.33
C VAL A 297 -7.34 4.80 -17.39
N THR A 298 -7.30 3.90 -16.41
CA THR A 298 -6.35 2.79 -16.35
C THR A 298 -6.56 1.85 -17.54
N GLN A 299 -7.80 1.40 -17.80
CA GLN A 299 -8.15 0.54 -18.94
C GLN A 299 -7.76 1.16 -20.28
N ARG A 300 -8.08 2.44 -20.50
CA ARG A 300 -7.70 3.17 -21.73
C ARG A 300 -6.18 3.24 -21.90
N THR A 301 -5.45 3.46 -20.81
CA THR A 301 -3.98 3.54 -20.84
C THR A 301 -3.38 2.18 -21.17
N VAL A 302 -3.86 1.11 -20.54
CA VAL A 302 -3.41 -0.26 -20.82
C VAL A 302 -3.70 -0.64 -22.27
N ALA A 303 -4.92 -0.42 -22.76
CA ALA A 303 -5.30 -0.73 -24.14
C ALA A 303 -4.42 0.00 -25.17
N ARG A 304 -4.13 1.29 -24.93
CA ARG A 304 -3.23 2.08 -25.78
C ARG A 304 -1.80 1.54 -25.77
N LEU A 305 -1.27 1.21 -24.60
CA LEU A 305 0.09 0.65 -24.50
C LEU A 305 0.20 -0.67 -25.25
N SER A 306 -0.79 -1.56 -25.10
CA SER A 306 -0.86 -2.82 -25.86
C SER A 306 -0.91 -2.59 -27.37
N GLU A 307 -1.72 -1.65 -27.86
CA GLU A 307 -1.78 -1.33 -29.28
C GLU A 307 -0.45 -0.78 -29.81
N GLN A 308 0.21 0.10 -29.04
CA GLN A 308 1.51 0.67 -29.42
C GLN A 308 2.62 -0.39 -29.46
N LEU A 309 2.62 -1.34 -28.53
CA LEU A 309 3.57 -2.45 -28.53
C LEU A 309 3.36 -3.35 -29.75
N ARG A 310 2.11 -3.68 -30.09
CA ARG A 310 1.78 -4.47 -31.28
C ARG A 310 2.26 -3.80 -32.57
N ARG A 311 2.00 -2.50 -32.73
CA ARG A 311 2.49 -1.73 -33.89
C ARG A 311 4.02 -1.70 -33.97
N PHE A 312 4.69 -1.54 -32.83
CA PHE A 312 6.15 -1.55 -32.78
C PHE A 312 6.74 -2.90 -33.23
N LEU A 313 6.13 -4.01 -32.80
CA LEU A 313 6.49 -5.36 -33.26
C LEU A 313 6.27 -5.53 -34.77
N ASP A 314 5.14 -5.06 -35.29
CA ASP A 314 4.82 -5.11 -36.73
C ASP A 314 5.83 -4.30 -37.57
N ASP A 315 6.22 -3.10 -37.11
CA ASP A 315 7.18 -2.22 -37.79
C ASP A 315 8.60 -2.80 -37.79
N GLN A 316 9.06 -3.39 -36.68
CA GLN A 316 10.36 -4.09 -36.63
C GLN A 316 10.37 -5.31 -37.55
N ALA A 317 9.29 -6.10 -37.58
CA ALA A 317 9.16 -7.24 -38.48
C ALA A 317 9.21 -6.82 -39.95
N TRP A 318 8.67 -5.65 -40.29
CA TRP A 318 8.78 -5.11 -41.64
C TRP A 318 10.22 -4.73 -42.01
N LEU A 319 10.96 -4.09 -41.10
CA LEU A 319 12.36 -3.71 -41.31
C LEU A 319 13.29 -4.93 -41.45
N GLU A 320 13.08 -5.97 -40.65
CA GLU A 320 13.87 -7.20 -40.68
C GLU A 320 13.65 -8.01 -41.97
N ASN A 321 12.38 -8.20 -42.38
CA ASN A 321 12.05 -8.88 -43.65
C ASN A 321 12.64 -8.14 -44.86
N ARG A 322 12.64 -6.80 -44.82
CA ARG A 322 13.27 -5.99 -45.87
C ARG A 322 14.78 -6.21 -45.92
N ARG A 323 15.45 -6.25 -44.76
CA ARG A 323 16.90 -6.51 -44.66
C ARG A 323 17.29 -7.90 -45.14
N ILE A 324 16.49 -8.92 -44.83
CA ILE A 324 16.67 -10.29 -45.34
C ILE A 324 16.54 -10.32 -46.88
N MET A 325 15.51 -9.65 -47.43
CA MET A 325 15.33 -9.56 -48.88
C MET A 325 16.46 -8.80 -49.59
N GLU A 326 17.07 -7.81 -48.94
CA GLU A 326 18.24 -7.09 -49.44
C GLU A 326 19.53 -7.92 -49.38
N LEU A 327 19.65 -8.87 -48.45
CA LEU A 327 20.80 -9.78 -48.29
C LEU A 327 20.75 -11.04 -49.18
N ILE A 328 19.57 -11.43 -49.64
CA ILE A 328 19.36 -12.60 -50.53
C ILE A 328 19.58 -12.24 -52.02
N ARG A 329 19.82 -10.96 -52.33
CA ARG A 329 20.10 -10.46 -53.68
C ARG A 329 21.59 -10.27 -53.90
#